data_AF-A0A836CIM8-F1
#
_entry.id   AF-A0A836CIM8-F1
#
_cell.length_a   1.000
_cell.length_b   1.000
_cell.length_c   1.000
_cell.angle_alpha   90.00
_cell.angle_beta   90.00
_cell.angle_gamma   90.00
#
_symmetry.space_group_name_H-M   'P 1'
#
loop_
_entity.id
_entity.type
_entity.pdbx_description
1 polymer ?
#
loop_
_entity_poly.entity_id
_entity_poly.type
_entity_poly.pdbx_seq_one_letter_code
_entity_poly.pdbx_strand_id
1 'polypeptide(L)'
;TVASVSDAGDAITFKSAPSCPGSAAGTGKAVSLVLSDAVQVTRRGTGDSIMEVQRITISATAPIVPSSSLAQGFFQIVWQHDGATAVTRCIEYGASAADVQAAIDAAVLRAVADATGAVSGMDLNQNNGVTAASDAGHIQVTMEGDGSAAWGYGYVYTLTFRGQPGVSTVLGNVGQVRVAALGAAGACEDVGSQETVLTGATASTTNGSAVLTVNAAAVAALRPGDRIRLSGSTPASRIYTVTSV
;
A
#
# COMPACT_ATOMS: atom_id res chain seq x y z
N THR A 1 31.34 -9.09 -35.91
CA THR A 1 29.98 -8.73 -36.38
C THR A 1 29.35 -9.93 -37.06
N VAL A 2 28.05 -10.15 -36.88
CA VAL A 2 27.33 -11.24 -37.57
C VAL A 2 27.19 -10.90 -39.05
N ALA A 3 27.46 -11.88 -39.92
CA ALA A 3 27.31 -11.79 -41.36
C ALA A 3 25.92 -12.27 -41.80
N SER A 4 25.50 -13.42 -41.28
CA SER A 4 24.22 -14.06 -41.59
C SER A 4 23.80 -15.02 -40.48
N VAL A 5 22.52 -15.35 -40.48
CA VAL A 5 21.91 -16.44 -39.72
C VAL A 5 21.39 -17.45 -40.75
N SER A 6 21.50 -18.75 -40.49
CA SER A 6 20.96 -19.78 -41.38
C SER A 6 19.44 -19.65 -41.51
N ASP A 7 18.89 -20.11 -42.64
CA ASP A 7 17.44 -20.09 -42.88
C ASP A 7 16.65 -20.91 -41.85
N ALA A 8 17.29 -21.92 -41.25
CA ALA A 8 16.74 -22.73 -40.17
C ALA A 8 16.88 -22.09 -38.77
N GLY A 9 17.64 -21.00 -38.64
CA GLY A 9 17.88 -20.29 -37.37
C GLY A 9 18.83 -21.03 -36.40
N ASP A 10 19.48 -22.09 -36.84
CA ASP A 10 20.34 -22.97 -36.04
C ASP A 10 21.83 -22.62 -36.08
N ALA A 11 22.25 -21.72 -36.97
CA ALA A 11 23.64 -21.33 -37.12
C ALA A 11 23.81 -19.82 -37.39
N ILE A 12 24.90 -19.26 -36.85
CA ILE A 12 25.29 -17.86 -37.04
C ILE A 12 26.69 -17.82 -37.67
N THR A 13 26.85 -17.07 -38.74
CA THR A 13 28.15 -16.85 -39.40
C THR A 13 28.68 -15.46 -39.04
N PHE A 14 29.94 -15.35 -38.62
CA PHE A 14 30.58 -14.06 -38.35
C PHE A 14 31.29 -13.52 -39.60
N LYS A 15 31.31 -12.19 -39.78
CA LYS A 15 32.05 -11.52 -40.87
C LYS A 15 33.56 -11.71 -40.75
N SER A 16 34.04 -11.98 -39.54
CA SER A 16 35.42 -12.30 -39.22
C SER A 16 35.44 -13.35 -38.12
N ALA A 17 36.43 -14.25 -38.16
CA ALA A 17 36.57 -15.28 -37.13
C ALA A 17 36.79 -14.61 -35.76
N PRO A 18 35.98 -14.94 -34.74
CA PRO A 18 36.20 -14.42 -33.40
C PRO A 18 37.52 -14.97 -32.84
N SER A 19 38.31 -14.11 -32.22
CA SER A 19 39.53 -14.52 -31.52
C SER A 19 39.18 -14.93 -30.08
N CYS A 20 39.56 -16.15 -29.70
CA CYS A 20 39.38 -16.69 -28.34
C CYS A 20 40.74 -17.16 -27.81
N PRO A 21 41.55 -16.27 -27.23
CA PRO A 21 42.87 -16.63 -26.71
C PRO A 21 42.76 -17.71 -25.62
N GLY A 22 43.66 -18.71 -25.66
CA GLY A 22 43.76 -19.77 -24.65
C GLY A 22 42.81 -20.96 -24.83
N SER A 23 42.33 -21.25 -26.04
CA SER A 23 41.42 -22.37 -26.32
C SER A 23 42.17 -23.56 -26.94
N ALA A 24 42.11 -24.74 -26.30
CA ALA A 24 42.46 -25.99 -26.96
C ALA A 24 41.46 -26.29 -28.08
N ALA A 25 41.91 -26.87 -29.19
CA ALA A 25 41.05 -27.23 -30.31
C ALA A 25 39.96 -28.22 -29.86
N GLY A 26 38.69 -27.96 -30.23
CA GLY A 26 37.57 -28.88 -30.03
C GLY A 26 36.73 -28.69 -28.77
N THR A 27 37.07 -27.75 -27.87
CA THR A 27 36.21 -27.42 -26.71
C THR A 27 35.35 -26.20 -27.00
N GLY A 28 34.03 -26.38 -27.06
CA GLY A 28 33.08 -25.26 -27.19
C GLY A 28 33.23 -24.25 -26.06
N LYS A 29 33.06 -22.95 -26.36
CA LYS A 29 33.01 -21.88 -25.35
C LYS A 29 31.56 -21.49 -25.10
N ALA A 30 31.26 -21.12 -23.85
CA ALA A 30 29.98 -20.52 -23.53
C ALA A 30 29.84 -19.19 -24.27
N VAL A 31 28.69 -18.99 -24.92
CA VAL A 31 28.33 -17.74 -25.58
C VAL A 31 27.28 -17.06 -24.71
N SER A 32 27.54 -15.82 -24.30
CA SER A 32 26.59 -15.01 -23.53
C SER A 32 26.01 -13.92 -24.41
N LEU A 33 24.69 -13.73 -24.33
CA LEU A 33 24.02 -12.57 -24.93
C LEU A 33 24.39 -11.32 -24.13
N VAL A 34 25.01 -10.34 -24.80
CA VAL A 34 25.25 -9.02 -24.21
C VAL A 34 24.04 -8.15 -24.52
N LEU A 35 23.25 -7.84 -23.50
CA LEU A 35 22.18 -6.84 -23.58
C LEU A 35 22.83 -5.45 -23.58
N SER A 36 22.89 -4.80 -24.75
CA SER A 36 23.50 -3.47 -24.93
C SER A 36 22.79 -2.38 -24.10
N ASP A 37 21.51 -2.60 -23.80
CA ASP A 37 20.69 -1.71 -22.99
C ASP A 37 20.13 -2.46 -21.76
N ALA A 38 21.01 -3.10 -20.98
CA ALA A 38 20.61 -3.78 -19.74
C ALA A 38 19.87 -2.85 -18.75
N VAL A 39 20.03 -1.53 -18.92
CA VAL A 39 19.25 -0.50 -18.24
C VAL A 39 18.44 0.26 -19.30
N GLN A 40 17.21 -0.20 -19.56
CA GLN A 40 16.24 0.57 -20.32
C GLN A 40 15.47 1.48 -19.36
N VAL A 41 15.65 2.80 -19.50
CA VAL A 41 14.87 3.80 -18.75
C VAL A 41 13.82 4.38 -19.70
N THR A 42 12.65 3.76 -19.79
CA THR A 42 11.50 4.40 -20.44
C THR A 42 10.88 5.40 -19.47
N ARG A 43 11.00 6.68 -19.82
CA ARG A 43 10.48 7.81 -19.04
C ARG A 43 9.08 8.19 -19.53
N ARG A 44 8.11 8.28 -18.62
CA ARG A 44 6.87 9.07 -18.83
C ARG A 44 6.67 9.95 -17.60
N GLY A 45 6.91 11.26 -17.74
CA GLY A 45 6.85 12.24 -16.66
C GLY A 45 7.61 13.53 -16.98
N THR A 46 7.50 14.56 -16.13
CA THR A 46 7.90 15.96 -16.35
C THR A 46 9.40 16.24 -16.45
N GLY A 47 10.26 15.24 -16.52
CA GLY A 47 11.70 15.39 -16.78
C GLY A 47 12.61 15.52 -15.56
N ASP A 48 12.06 15.62 -14.34
CA ASP A 48 12.84 15.58 -13.11
C ASP A 48 12.94 14.15 -12.58
N SER A 49 14.16 13.61 -12.55
CA SER A 49 14.45 12.25 -12.08
C SER A 49 14.60 12.22 -10.56
N ILE A 50 13.63 12.77 -9.85
CA ILE A 50 13.56 12.70 -8.38
C ILE A 50 12.70 11.51 -7.98
N MET A 51 13.19 10.72 -7.01
CA MET A 51 12.39 9.68 -6.38
C MET A 51 11.26 10.37 -5.61
N GLU A 52 10.03 9.96 -5.87
CA GLU A 52 8.89 10.49 -5.13
C GLU A 52 8.91 9.91 -3.71
N VAL A 53 8.72 10.77 -2.72
CA VAL A 53 8.73 10.39 -1.31
C VAL A 53 7.48 10.94 -0.66
N GLN A 54 6.64 10.04 -0.17
CA GLN A 54 5.42 10.40 0.56
C GLN A 54 5.55 9.97 2.02
N ARG A 55 5.06 10.82 2.93
CA ARG A 55 5.04 10.53 4.36
C ARG A 55 3.61 10.33 4.84
N ILE A 56 3.43 9.27 5.61
CA ILE A 56 2.17 8.91 6.24
C ILE A 56 2.36 8.89 7.74
N THR A 57 1.58 9.69 8.46
CA THR A 57 1.60 9.73 9.92
C THR A 57 0.38 9.02 10.48
N ILE A 58 0.60 8.07 11.39
CA ILE A 58 -0.43 7.36 12.13
C ILE A 58 -0.26 7.71 13.60
N SER A 59 -1.24 8.38 14.21
CA SER A 59 -1.18 8.82 15.60
C SER A 59 -2.41 8.37 16.38
N ALA A 60 -2.21 8.09 17.67
CA ALA A 60 -3.25 7.89 18.65
C ALA A 60 -3.39 9.15 19.53
N THR A 61 -4.58 9.37 20.10
CA THR A 61 -4.83 10.48 21.03
C THR A 61 -4.40 10.18 22.46
N ALA A 62 -4.02 8.92 22.76
CA ALA A 62 -3.61 8.43 24.07
C ALA A 62 -2.67 7.21 23.91
N PRO A 63 -1.92 6.81 24.96
CA PRO A 63 -1.08 5.62 24.90
C PRO A 63 -1.90 4.38 24.54
N ILE A 64 -1.45 3.62 23.54
CA ILE A 64 -2.02 2.31 23.23
C ILE A 64 -1.42 1.31 24.23
N VAL A 65 -2.24 0.80 25.14
CA VAL A 65 -1.85 -0.28 26.06
C VAL A 65 -2.19 -1.60 25.38
N PRO A 66 -1.21 -2.43 24.99
CA PRO A 66 -1.49 -3.73 24.40
C PRO A 66 -2.21 -4.59 25.43
N SER A 67 -3.52 -4.78 25.27
CA SER A 67 -4.22 -5.80 26.04
C SER A 67 -4.13 -7.11 25.28
N SER A 68 -3.88 -8.22 25.98
CA SER A 68 -3.72 -9.56 25.41
C SER A 68 -4.98 -10.11 24.71
N SER A 69 -6.04 -9.31 24.57
CA SER A 69 -7.33 -9.69 24.01
C SER A 69 -7.88 -8.74 22.94
N LEU A 70 -7.24 -7.59 22.68
CA LEU A 70 -7.68 -6.62 21.67
C LEU A 70 -6.46 -6.17 20.87
N ALA A 71 -6.47 -6.45 19.56
CA ALA A 71 -5.39 -6.03 18.68
C ALA A 71 -5.22 -4.50 18.76
N GLN A 72 -3.96 -4.06 18.77
CA GLN A 72 -3.58 -2.65 18.72
C GLN A 72 -4.20 -2.09 17.44
N GLY A 73 -5.06 -1.06 17.52
CA GLY A 73 -6.00 -0.66 16.45
C GLY A 73 -5.45 -0.71 15.01
N PHE A 74 -6.28 -0.92 14.00
CA PHE A 74 -5.81 -1.12 12.62
C PHE A 74 -5.90 0.13 11.73
N PHE A 75 -5.18 0.14 10.63
CA PHE A 75 -5.38 1.09 9.53
C PHE A 75 -5.27 0.38 8.17
N GLN A 76 -5.73 1.05 7.11
CA GLN A 76 -5.46 0.64 5.74
C GLN A 76 -4.79 1.75 4.97
N ILE A 77 -4.02 1.33 3.98
CA ILE A 77 -3.49 2.21 2.97
C ILE A 77 -4.33 2.04 1.70
N VAL A 78 -4.78 3.17 1.15
CA VAL A 78 -5.49 3.27 -0.12
C VAL A 78 -4.61 4.08 -1.06
N TRP A 79 -4.35 3.52 -2.23
CA TRP A 79 -3.52 4.15 -3.24
C TRP A 79 -4.18 4.03 -4.61
N GLN A 80 -4.26 5.16 -5.32
CA GLN A 80 -4.76 5.23 -6.69
C GLN A 80 -3.62 5.65 -7.61
N HIS A 81 -3.41 4.89 -8.66
CA HIS A 81 -2.34 5.13 -9.64
C HIS A 81 -2.72 4.50 -10.98
N ASP A 82 -2.50 5.24 -12.07
CA ASP A 82 -2.82 4.82 -13.45
C ASP A 82 -4.24 4.23 -13.64
N GLY A 83 -5.22 4.77 -12.91
CA GLY A 83 -6.62 4.33 -12.97
C GLY A 83 -6.94 3.06 -12.16
N ALA A 84 -5.92 2.40 -11.58
CA ALA A 84 -6.09 1.28 -10.66
C ALA A 84 -6.15 1.78 -9.20
N THR A 85 -6.83 1.01 -8.35
CA THR A 85 -6.89 1.26 -6.90
C THR A 85 -6.35 0.05 -6.14
N ALA A 86 -5.29 0.25 -5.37
CA ALA A 86 -4.78 -0.71 -4.40
C ALA A 86 -5.30 -0.33 -3.01
N VAL A 87 -5.84 -1.32 -2.30
CA VAL A 87 -6.25 -1.19 -0.89
C VAL A 87 -5.56 -2.28 -0.10
N THR A 88 -4.92 -1.97 1.02
CA THR A 88 -4.32 -3.00 1.87
C THR A 88 -5.37 -3.76 2.66
N ARG A 89 -5.00 -4.94 3.17
CA ARG A 89 -5.70 -5.49 4.35
C ARG A 89 -5.44 -4.61 5.57
N CYS A 90 -6.07 -4.94 6.69
CA CYS A 90 -5.81 -4.27 7.95
C CYS A 90 -4.37 -4.45 8.38
N ILE A 91 -3.73 -3.32 8.65
CA ILE A 91 -2.36 -3.20 9.15
C ILE A 91 -2.46 -2.80 10.61
N GLU A 92 -1.78 -3.51 11.49
CA GLU A 92 -1.74 -3.19 12.93
C GLU A 92 -1.11 -1.82 13.17
N TYR A 93 -1.63 -1.09 14.14
CA TYR A 93 -0.98 0.13 14.62
C TYR A 93 0.39 -0.23 15.20
N GLY A 94 1.43 0.44 14.73
CA GLY A 94 2.82 0.11 15.05
C GLY A 94 3.40 -1.08 14.30
N ALA A 95 2.74 -1.58 13.24
CA ALA A 95 3.31 -2.57 12.35
C ALA A 95 4.70 -2.15 11.85
N SER A 96 5.63 -3.09 11.69
CA SER A 96 6.97 -2.75 11.24
C SER A 96 6.96 -2.20 9.80
N ALA A 97 8.00 -1.45 9.41
CA ALA A 97 8.17 -1.01 8.03
C ALA A 97 8.08 -2.17 7.02
N ALA A 98 8.60 -3.34 7.39
CA ALA A 98 8.55 -4.54 6.54
C ALA A 98 7.11 -5.06 6.38
N ASP A 99 6.33 -5.06 7.45
CA ASP A 99 4.92 -5.49 7.40
C ASP A 99 4.06 -4.52 6.58
N VAL A 100 4.30 -3.21 6.73
CA VAL A 100 3.62 -2.19 5.91
C VAL A 100 3.98 -2.33 4.44
N GLN A 101 5.26 -2.55 4.11
CA GLN A 101 5.69 -2.77 2.74
C GLN A 101 5.05 -4.04 2.16
N ALA A 102 5.08 -5.14 2.89
CA ALA A 102 4.44 -6.40 2.47
C ALA A 102 2.93 -6.22 2.25
N ALA A 103 2.25 -5.43 3.08
CA ALA A 103 0.84 -5.13 2.92
C ALA A 103 0.56 -4.31 1.65
N ILE A 104 1.41 -3.33 1.32
CA ILE A 104 1.32 -2.54 0.09
C ILE A 104 1.60 -3.43 -1.13
N ASP A 105 2.66 -4.21 -1.12
CA ASP A 105 3.01 -5.14 -2.21
C ASP A 105 1.87 -6.13 -2.46
N ALA A 106 1.30 -6.71 -1.40
CA ALA A 106 0.14 -7.59 -1.51
C ALA A 106 -1.10 -6.88 -2.06
N ALA A 107 -1.29 -5.58 -1.76
CA ALA A 107 -2.39 -4.79 -2.29
C ALA A 107 -2.23 -4.47 -3.77
N VAL A 108 -1.01 -4.17 -4.22
CA VAL A 108 -0.65 -3.94 -5.62
C VAL A 108 -0.90 -5.20 -6.45
N LEU A 109 -0.46 -6.36 -5.95
CA LEU A 109 -0.65 -7.65 -6.60
C LEU A 109 -2.09 -8.16 -6.56
N ARG A 110 -2.93 -7.61 -5.66
CA ARG A 110 -4.32 -8.04 -5.54
C ARG A 110 -5.12 -7.42 -6.67
N ALA A 111 -5.52 -8.25 -7.62
CA ALA A 111 -6.46 -7.84 -8.63
C ALA A 111 -7.84 -7.57 -8.00
N VAL A 112 -8.35 -6.36 -8.18
CA VAL A 112 -9.70 -5.98 -7.79
C VAL A 112 -10.51 -5.93 -9.08
N ALA A 113 -11.61 -6.68 -9.14
CA ALA A 113 -12.54 -6.56 -10.27
C ALA A 113 -13.17 -5.16 -10.23
N ASP A 114 -13.04 -4.39 -11.30
CA ASP A 114 -13.79 -3.14 -11.42
C ASP A 114 -15.29 -3.40 -11.66
N ALA A 115 -16.09 -2.34 -11.71
CA ALA A 115 -17.54 -2.43 -11.92
C ALA A 115 -17.93 -3.08 -13.27
N THR A 116 -16.99 -3.23 -14.21
CA THR A 116 -17.18 -3.88 -15.51
C THR A 116 -16.75 -5.35 -15.51
N GLY A 117 -16.20 -5.84 -14.39
CA GLY A 117 -15.68 -7.20 -14.26
C GLY A 117 -14.25 -7.35 -14.80
N ALA A 118 -13.58 -6.26 -15.17
CA ALA A 118 -12.18 -6.29 -15.54
C ALA A 118 -11.32 -6.48 -14.29
N VAL A 119 -10.51 -7.54 -14.29
CA VAL A 119 -9.62 -7.92 -13.19
C VAL A 119 -8.24 -7.35 -13.50
N SER A 120 -7.93 -6.17 -12.94
CA SER A 120 -6.60 -5.56 -13.07
C SER A 120 -6.18 -5.09 -11.68
N GLY A 121 -5.15 -5.72 -11.12
CA GLY A 121 -4.42 -5.07 -10.03
C GLY A 121 -3.56 -3.93 -10.59
N MET A 122 -2.63 -3.42 -9.80
CA MET A 122 -1.83 -2.30 -10.23
C MET A 122 -0.60 -2.78 -11.04
N ASP A 123 -0.66 -2.60 -12.36
CA ASP A 123 0.44 -2.89 -13.28
C ASP A 123 1.48 -1.74 -13.22
N LEU A 124 2.51 -1.94 -12.41
CA LEU A 124 3.56 -0.96 -12.17
C LEU A 124 4.70 -1.06 -13.18
N ASN A 125 4.84 -2.20 -13.86
CA ASN A 125 5.91 -2.45 -14.83
C ASN A 125 5.42 -2.50 -16.30
N GLN A 126 4.15 -2.21 -16.55
CA GLN A 126 3.50 -2.22 -17.87
C GLN A 126 3.74 -3.51 -18.67
N ASN A 127 3.86 -4.66 -18.01
CA ASN A 127 4.23 -5.93 -18.64
C ASN A 127 3.04 -6.67 -19.28
N ASN A 128 2.20 -5.95 -20.03
CA ASN A 128 1.03 -6.46 -20.77
C ASN A 128 -0.32 -6.35 -20.02
N GLY A 129 -0.46 -5.42 -19.05
CA GLY A 129 -1.73 -5.15 -18.36
C GLY A 129 -2.11 -6.20 -17.32
N VAL A 130 -1.15 -7.01 -16.86
CA VAL A 130 -1.37 -8.12 -15.92
C VAL A 130 -0.51 -7.92 -14.70
N THR A 131 -1.11 -7.97 -13.51
CA THR A 131 -0.33 -7.98 -12.26
C THR A 131 0.44 -9.28 -12.07
N ALA A 132 1.75 -9.16 -11.89
CA ALA A 132 2.67 -10.25 -11.64
C ALA A 132 3.60 -9.92 -10.46
N ALA A 133 4.36 -10.90 -9.96
CA ALA A 133 5.29 -10.69 -8.85
C ALA A 133 6.31 -9.56 -9.10
N SER A 134 6.58 -9.22 -10.38
CA SER A 134 7.41 -8.10 -10.78
C SER A 134 6.79 -6.73 -10.52
N ASP A 135 5.53 -6.63 -10.09
CA ASP A 135 4.89 -5.37 -9.67
C ASP A 135 5.10 -5.07 -8.17
N ALA A 136 5.57 -6.05 -7.40
CA ALA A 136 5.93 -5.85 -6.00
C ALA A 136 7.31 -5.21 -5.86
N GLY A 137 7.54 -4.47 -4.76
CA GLY A 137 8.87 -3.96 -4.39
C GLY A 137 9.30 -2.68 -5.12
N HIS A 138 8.39 -2.06 -5.88
CA HIS A 138 8.56 -0.72 -6.46
C HIS A 138 8.51 0.39 -5.39
N ILE A 139 7.94 0.09 -4.22
CA ILE A 139 7.83 0.99 -3.07
C ILE A 139 8.68 0.44 -1.93
N GLN A 140 9.53 1.29 -1.37
CA GLN A 140 10.26 0.98 -0.15
C GLN A 140 9.66 1.74 1.02
N VAL A 141 9.45 1.07 2.14
CA VAL A 141 8.94 1.70 3.36
C VAL A 141 10.03 1.79 4.42
N THR A 142 10.16 2.94 5.05
CA THR A 142 10.87 3.10 6.32
C THR A 142 9.90 3.62 7.38
N MET A 143 10.22 3.39 8.65
CA MET A 143 9.38 3.75 9.79
C MET A 143 10.20 4.47 10.84
N GLU A 144 9.62 5.53 11.39
CA GLU A 144 10.10 6.27 12.55
C GLU A 144 8.98 6.37 13.60
N GLY A 145 9.36 6.62 14.84
CA GLY A 145 8.44 6.63 15.98
C GLY A 145 8.37 5.30 16.72
N ASP A 146 8.00 5.40 17.99
CA ASP A 146 7.95 4.29 18.94
C ASP A 146 6.62 4.23 19.70
N GLY A 147 5.62 5.00 19.26
CA GLY A 147 4.32 5.10 19.93
C GLY A 147 4.38 5.79 21.29
N SER A 148 5.51 6.38 21.69
CA SER A 148 5.63 7.14 22.94
C SER A 148 5.02 8.54 22.83
N ALA A 149 4.83 9.19 23.97
CA ALA A 149 4.37 10.57 24.04
C ALA A 149 5.31 11.55 23.30
N ALA A 150 6.61 11.25 23.22
CA ALA A 150 7.59 12.08 22.49
C ALA A 150 7.33 12.07 20.97
N TRP A 151 6.72 11.01 20.46
CA TRP A 151 6.28 10.87 19.07
C TRP A 151 4.77 11.10 18.90
N GLY A 152 4.12 11.77 19.86
CA GLY A 152 2.69 12.05 19.83
C GLY A 152 1.83 10.78 19.84
N TYR A 153 2.31 9.70 20.46
CA TYR A 153 1.74 8.37 20.38
C TYR A 153 1.52 7.95 18.93
N GLY A 154 2.56 8.01 18.10
CA GLY A 154 2.43 7.75 16.68
C GLY A 154 3.68 7.18 16.03
N TYR A 155 3.49 6.89 14.75
CA TYR A 155 4.49 6.36 13.84
C TYR A 155 4.42 7.12 12.52
N VAL A 156 5.58 7.32 11.90
CA VAL A 156 5.70 7.94 10.58
C VAL A 156 6.28 6.92 9.62
N TYR A 157 5.51 6.55 8.61
CA TYR A 157 5.96 5.71 7.51
C TYR A 157 6.36 6.59 6.33
N THR A 158 7.60 6.44 5.86
CA THR A 158 8.10 7.10 4.66
C THR A 158 8.08 6.11 3.51
N LEU A 159 7.24 6.37 2.51
CA LEU A 159 7.09 5.58 1.30
C LEU A 159 7.96 6.21 0.22
N THR A 160 8.96 5.47 -0.21
CA THR A 160 9.90 5.87 -1.25
C THR A 160 9.61 5.11 -2.53
N PHE A 161 9.13 5.82 -3.55
CA PHE A 161 8.84 5.26 -4.86
C PHE A 161 10.12 5.24 -5.69
N ARG A 162 10.79 4.08 -5.65
CA ARG A 162 12.10 3.88 -6.28
C ARG A 162 12.02 3.16 -7.63
N GLY A 163 10.87 2.55 -7.93
CA GLY A 163 10.69 1.68 -9.08
C GLY A 163 11.55 0.40 -9.00
N GLN A 164 11.52 -0.38 -10.07
CA GLN A 164 12.41 -1.53 -10.25
C GLN A 164 13.16 -1.43 -11.58
N PRO A 165 14.27 -2.18 -11.77
CA PRO A 165 14.93 -2.26 -13.06
C PRO A 165 13.95 -2.65 -14.18
N GLY A 166 13.92 -1.87 -15.25
CA GLY A 166 12.94 -1.99 -16.33
C GLY A 166 11.94 -0.83 -16.33
N VAL A 167 10.75 -1.09 -16.88
CA VAL A 167 9.66 -0.11 -16.89
C VAL A 167 9.09 0.02 -15.48
N SER A 168 8.86 1.25 -15.02
CA SER A 168 8.22 1.50 -13.74
C SER A 168 7.37 2.77 -13.81
N THR A 169 6.08 2.66 -13.54
CA THR A 169 5.14 3.80 -13.59
C THR A 169 5.20 4.72 -12.38
N VAL A 170 5.88 4.28 -11.31
CA VAL A 170 6.07 5.08 -10.10
C VAL A 170 7.32 5.98 -10.13
N LEU A 171 8.04 6.01 -11.25
CA LEU A 171 9.20 6.90 -11.43
C LEU A 171 8.71 8.26 -11.93
N GLY A 172 8.45 9.17 -11.00
CA GLY A 172 7.96 10.53 -11.30
C GLY A 172 6.84 10.94 -10.37
N ASN A 173 5.85 11.67 -10.89
CA ASN A 173 4.71 12.11 -10.08
C ASN A 173 3.78 10.93 -9.78
N VAL A 174 3.68 10.55 -8.50
CA VAL A 174 2.84 9.45 -8.05
C VAL A 174 1.62 9.99 -7.31
N GLY A 175 0.46 9.40 -7.58
CA GLY A 175 -0.77 9.73 -6.85
C GLY A 175 -0.58 9.65 -5.33
N GLN A 176 -1.25 10.54 -4.59
CA GLN A 176 -1.10 10.58 -3.14
C GLN A 176 -1.66 9.31 -2.49
N VAL A 177 -0.84 8.67 -1.66
CA VAL A 177 -1.24 7.57 -0.80
C VAL A 177 -2.06 8.11 0.36
N ARG A 178 -3.18 7.46 0.63
CA ARG A 178 -4.14 7.86 1.67
C ARG A 178 -4.23 6.80 2.74
N VAL A 179 -4.45 7.23 3.97
CA VAL A 179 -4.80 6.34 5.08
C VAL A 179 -6.31 6.32 5.23
N ALA A 180 -6.88 5.13 5.15
CA ALA A 180 -8.22 4.89 5.64
C ALA A 180 -8.13 4.44 7.10
N ALA A 181 -8.60 5.30 8.00
CA ALA A 181 -8.63 5.03 9.44
C ALA A 181 -9.79 4.09 9.81
N LEU A 182 -9.75 3.58 11.05
CA LEU A 182 -10.81 2.78 11.67
C LEU A 182 -12.20 3.41 11.49
N GLY A 183 -13.19 2.61 11.11
CA GLY A 183 -14.58 3.03 10.97
C GLY A 183 -14.94 3.83 9.71
N ALA A 184 -13.99 4.03 8.78
CA ALA A 184 -14.35 4.49 7.43
C ALA A 184 -15.17 3.41 6.69
N ALA A 185 -16.10 3.81 5.83
CA ALA A 185 -16.95 2.88 5.09
C ALA A 185 -16.09 1.92 4.24
N GLY A 186 -16.17 0.61 4.51
CA GLY A 186 -15.38 -0.42 3.84
C GLY A 186 -13.96 -0.63 4.40
N ALA A 187 -13.62 0.00 5.53
CA ALA A 187 -12.31 -0.11 6.16
C ALA A 187 -12.24 -1.16 7.29
N CYS A 188 -11.12 -1.20 8.00
CA CYS A 188 -10.94 -2.10 9.15
C CYS A 188 -12.02 -1.92 10.22
N GLU A 189 -12.53 -3.04 10.70
CA GLU A 189 -13.39 -3.08 11.88
C GLU A 189 -12.58 -2.66 13.11
N ASP A 190 -13.23 -1.91 14.00
CA ASP A 190 -12.62 -1.41 15.22
C ASP A 190 -12.45 -2.55 16.22
N VAL A 191 -11.20 -2.84 16.58
CA VAL A 191 -10.87 -3.73 17.70
C VAL A 191 -10.79 -2.88 18.96
N GLY A 192 -11.86 -2.98 19.74
CA GLY A 192 -12.01 -2.49 21.11
C GLY A 192 -10.91 -1.58 21.65
N SER A 193 -11.15 -0.28 21.54
CA SER A 193 -10.72 0.63 22.61
C SER A 193 -11.47 0.28 23.91
N GLN A 194 -10.96 0.73 25.06
CA GLN A 194 -11.71 0.65 26.31
C GLN A 194 -13.00 1.48 26.19
N GLU A 195 -14.12 0.80 25.95
CA GLU A 195 -15.42 1.46 25.81
C GLU A 195 -15.93 1.86 27.19
N THR A 196 -16.12 3.15 27.38
CA THR A 196 -16.84 3.67 28.55
C THR A 196 -18.28 3.88 28.15
N VAL A 197 -19.20 3.23 28.86
CA VAL A 197 -20.63 3.46 28.67
C VAL A 197 -20.92 4.92 28.99
N LEU A 198 -21.41 5.66 28.01
CA LEU A 198 -21.82 7.05 28.20
C LEU A 198 -23.15 7.08 28.98
N THR A 199 -23.06 7.08 30.31
CA THR A 199 -24.22 7.11 31.20
C THR A 199 -25.10 8.33 30.92
N GLY A 200 -26.37 8.09 30.59
CA GLY A 200 -27.33 9.14 30.24
C GLY A 200 -27.39 9.50 28.76
N ALA A 201 -26.76 8.70 27.88
CA ALA A 201 -27.01 8.72 26.44
C ALA A 201 -27.89 7.54 26.02
N THR A 202 -28.92 7.81 25.21
CA THR A 202 -29.87 6.81 24.70
C THR A 202 -30.13 7.06 23.23
N ALA A 203 -29.86 6.07 22.38
CA ALA A 203 -30.23 6.13 20.98
C ALA A 203 -31.67 5.69 20.76
N SER A 204 -32.35 6.31 19.80
CA SER A 204 -33.68 5.86 19.38
C SER A 204 -33.61 4.47 18.75
N THR A 205 -34.59 3.62 19.07
CA THR A 205 -34.76 2.31 18.42
C THR A 205 -35.51 2.39 17.08
N THR A 206 -35.93 3.58 16.66
CA THR A 206 -36.65 3.80 15.40
C THR A 206 -35.66 3.77 14.25
N ASN A 207 -35.92 2.92 13.25
CA ASN A 207 -35.05 2.78 12.08
C ASN A 207 -34.96 4.11 11.30
N GLY A 208 -33.75 4.53 10.94
CA GLY A 208 -33.48 5.81 10.27
C GLY A 208 -33.47 7.05 11.18
N SER A 209 -33.64 6.89 12.50
CA SER A 209 -33.48 8.01 13.44
C SER A 209 -32.02 8.42 13.56
N ALA A 210 -31.75 9.72 13.38
CA ALA A 210 -30.44 10.34 13.57
C ALA A 210 -30.30 10.99 14.97
N VAL A 211 -31.22 10.69 15.90
CA VAL A 211 -31.30 11.37 17.19
C VAL A 211 -30.71 10.50 18.31
N LEU A 212 -29.67 11.03 18.95
CA LEU A 212 -29.12 10.53 20.21
C LEU A 212 -29.57 11.47 21.33
N THR A 213 -30.34 10.97 22.29
CA THR A 213 -30.74 11.75 23.46
C THR A 213 -29.63 11.66 24.51
N VAL A 214 -29.14 12.81 25.00
CA VAL A 214 -28.03 12.89 25.96
C VAL A 214 -28.41 13.78 27.15
N ASN A 215 -27.90 13.47 28.35
CA ASN A 215 -28.00 14.35 29.52
C ASN A 215 -26.82 15.34 29.59
N ALA A 216 -26.87 16.28 30.55
CA ALA A 216 -25.83 17.31 30.70
C ALA A 216 -24.42 16.73 30.96
N ALA A 217 -24.31 15.59 31.64
CA ALA A 217 -23.03 14.93 31.91
C ALA A 217 -22.45 14.27 30.65
N ALA A 218 -23.30 13.64 29.83
CA ALA A 218 -22.92 13.06 28.55
C ALA A 218 -22.51 14.14 27.55
N VAL A 219 -23.23 15.27 27.51
CA VAL A 219 -22.85 16.45 26.70
C VAL A 219 -21.49 17.01 27.13
N ALA A 220 -21.23 17.11 28.44
CA ALA A 220 -19.94 17.61 28.95
C ALA A 220 -18.77 16.65 28.66
N ALA A 221 -19.05 15.36 28.46
CA ALA A 221 -18.07 14.34 28.14
C ALA A 221 -17.77 14.26 26.63
N LEU A 222 -18.75 14.55 25.78
CA LEU A 222 -18.61 14.49 24.32
C LEU A 222 -17.89 15.71 23.76
N ARG A 223 -17.04 15.48 22.76
CA ARG A 223 -16.37 16.51 21.96
C ARG A 223 -16.53 16.22 20.47
N PRO A 224 -16.55 17.27 19.62
CA PRO A 224 -16.39 17.08 18.18
C PRO A 224 -15.12 16.27 17.89
N GLY A 225 -15.27 15.19 17.11
CA GLY A 225 -14.23 14.21 16.81
C GLY A 225 -14.34 12.91 17.60
N ASP A 226 -15.12 12.87 18.70
CA ASP A 226 -15.31 11.65 19.48
C ASP A 226 -16.01 10.56 18.65
N ARG A 227 -15.65 9.30 18.93
CA ARG A 227 -16.20 8.12 18.25
C ARG A 227 -17.13 7.38 19.21
N ILE A 228 -18.37 7.18 18.80
CA ILE A 228 -19.40 6.50 19.59
C ILE A 228 -19.90 5.25 18.88
N ARG A 229 -20.16 4.19 19.65
CA ARG A 229 -20.81 2.96 19.20
C ARG A 229 -22.16 2.82 19.89
N LEU A 230 -23.15 2.33 19.15
CA LEU A 230 -24.46 2.01 19.69
C LEU A 230 -24.53 0.51 19.99
N SER A 231 -24.75 0.16 21.25
CA SER A 231 -24.95 -1.23 21.66
C SER A 231 -26.12 -1.85 20.90
N GLY A 232 -25.87 -2.94 20.17
CA GLY A 232 -26.90 -3.63 19.38
C GLY A 232 -27.19 -3.04 18.00
N SER A 233 -26.32 -2.16 17.46
CA SER A 233 -26.44 -1.72 16.06
C SER A 233 -26.26 -2.89 15.08
N THR A 234 -26.86 -2.77 13.90
CA THR A 234 -26.57 -3.68 12.77
C THR A 234 -26.03 -2.86 11.61
N PRO A 235 -24.76 -3.03 11.20
CA PRO A 235 -23.77 -3.97 11.76
C PRO A 235 -23.30 -3.61 13.18
N ALA A 236 -22.90 -4.60 13.97
CA ALA A 236 -22.46 -4.45 15.37
C ALA A 236 -21.15 -3.65 15.54
N SER A 237 -20.39 -3.51 14.45
CA SER A 237 -19.16 -2.73 14.36
C SER A 237 -19.38 -1.28 13.92
N ARG A 238 -20.64 -0.82 13.78
CA ARG A 238 -20.93 0.54 13.29
C ARG A 238 -20.58 1.60 14.33
N ILE A 239 -19.69 2.52 13.93
CA ILE A 239 -19.22 3.63 14.75
C ILE A 239 -19.60 4.94 14.09
N TYR A 240 -19.95 5.93 14.91
CA TYR A 240 -20.35 7.26 14.50
C TYR A 240 -19.35 8.28 15.03
N THR A 241 -19.07 9.31 14.24
CA THR A 241 -18.22 10.43 14.67
C THR A 241 -19.10 11.60 15.07
N VAL A 242 -18.84 12.16 16.24
CA VAL A 242 -19.49 13.38 16.71
C VAL A 242 -18.96 14.56 15.90
N THR A 243 -19.80 15.19 15.08
CA THR A 243 -19.38 16.35 14.27
C THR A 243 -19.53 17.67 15.01
N SER A 244 -20.44 17.72 15.98
CA SER A 244 -20.76 18.87 16.83
C SER A 244 -21.55 18.41 18.06
N VAL A 245 -21.43 19.13 19.17
CA VAL A 245 -22.15 18.87 20.44
C VAL A 245 -22.97 20.11 20.79
#